data_AF-A0A0T7A7Y4-F1
#
_entry.id   AF-A0A0T7A7Y4-F1
#
_cell.length_a   1.000
_cell.length_b   1.000
_cell.length_c   1.000
_cell.angle_alpha   90.00
_cell.angle_beta   90.00
_cell.angle_gamma   90.00
#
_symmetry.space_group_name_H-M   'P 1'
#
loop_
_entity.id
_entity.type
_entity.pdbx_description
1 polymer ?
#
loop_
_entity_poly.entity_id
_entity_poly.type
_entity_poly.pdbx_seq_one_letter_code
_entity_poly.pdbx_strand_id
1 'polypeptide(L)'
;MKVTNTQKGPRGVNAVNGPVLIEPGETVEVEIFDREKAHIEASNWFEIDGKYTENPVVVVAGAPVLKEAADNTGSELERLQALLADRDAELAKLKAQQEEPPKTAAEVIEMAKDPNVQFMSFKAAAAKLLGDKTPAKKDEILLALEELATKPGA
;
A
#
# COMPACT_ATOMS: atom_id res chain seq x y z
N MET A 1 -40.26 -9.91 -12.32
CA MET A 1 -40.66 -9.63 -10.92
C MET A 1 -41.75 -8.56 -10.92
N LYS A 2 -42.65 -8.58 -9.94
CA LYS A 2 -43.73 -7.58 -9.84
C LYS A 2 -43.30 -6.45 -8.91
N VAL A 3 -43.52 -5.23 -9.36
CA VAL A 3 -43.16 -4.03 -8.61
C VAL A 3 -44.36 -3.11 -8.55
N THR A 4 -44.78 -2.78 -7.33
CA THR A 4 -45.94 -1.91 -7.06
C THR A 4 -45.46 -0.60 -6.47
N ASN A 5 -45.86 0.53 -7.05
CA ASN A 5 -45.55 1.85 -6.48
C ASN A 5 -46.50 2.18 -5.31
N THR A 6 -45.96 2.33 -4.10
CA THR A 6 -46.74 2.66 -2.89
C THR A 6 -46.84 4.16 -2.62
N GLN A 7 -46.17 4.98 -3.43
CA GLN A 7 -46.09 6.43 -3.23
C GLN A 7 -47.26 7.15 -3.91
N LYS A 8 -47.56 8.36 -3.44
CA LYS A 8 -48.62 9.22 -4.01
C LYS A 8 -48.29 9.82 -5.38
N GLY A 9 -47.04 9.69 -5.84
CA GLY A 9 -46.58 10.23 -7.12
C GLY A 9 -45.91 9.14 -7.97
N PRO A 10 -45.78 9.36 -9.29
CA PRO A 10 -45.13 8.41 -10.20
C PRO A 10 -43.67 8.19 -9.79
N ARG A 11 -43.21 6.94 -9.84
CA ARG A 11 -41.83 6.57 -9.50
C ARG A 11 -41.20 5.73 -10.60
N GLY A 12 -39.96 6.07 -10.92
CA GLY A 12 -39.17 5.36 -11.92
C GLY A 12 -38.40 4.20 -11.31
N VAL A 13 -38.33 3.10 -12.05
CA VAL A 13 -37.50 1.93 -11.75
C VAL A 13 -36.55 1.69 -12.92
N ASN A 14 -35.29 1.41 -12.61
CA ASN A 14 -34.31 1.01 -13.60
C ASN A 14 -34.47 -0.48 -13.92
N ALA A 15 -35.29 -0.80 -14.92
CA ALA A 15 -35.43 -2.16 -15.40
C ALA A 15 -34.32 -2.53 -16.41
N VAL A 16 -34.15 -3.83 -16.65
CA VAL A 16 -33.18 -4.38 -17.61
C VAL A 16 -33.36 -3.77 -19.00
N ASN A 17 -34.61 -3.60 -19.43
CA ASN A 17 -34.97 -3.06 -20.75
C ASN A 17 -35.03 -1.53 -20.80
N GLY A 18 -34.60 -0.85 -19.73
CA GLY A 18 -34.62 0.61 -19.61
C GLY A 18 -35.48 1.11 -18.45
N PRO A 19 -35.51 2.44 -18.23
CA PRO A 19 -36.29 3.03 -17.15
C PRO A 19 -37.79 2.83 -17.41
N VAL A 20 -38.50 2.36 -16.40
CA VAL A 20 -39.96 2.17 -16.39
C VAL A 20 -40.56 3.11 -15.36
N LEU A 21 -41.52 3.93 -15.78
CA LEU A 21 -42.29 4.78 -14.87
C LEU A 21 -43.54 4.02 -14.41
N ILE A 22 -43.78 4.00 -13.10
CA ILE A 22 -44.91 3.29 -12.47
C ILE A 22 -45.79 4.32 -11.79
N GLU A 23 -47.07 4.37 -12.16
CA GLU A 23 -48.05 5.28 -11.57
C GLU A 23 -48.40 4.89 -10.12
N PRO A 24 -48.95 5.80 -9.30
CA PRO A 24 -49.36 5.51 -7.92
C PRO A 24 -50.31 4.30 -7.83
N GLY A 25 -49.94 3.27 -7.07
CA GLY A 25 -50.73 2.05 -6.88
C GLY A 25 -50.71 1.08 -8.07
N GLU A 26 -49.99 1.41 -9.15
CA GLU A 26 -49.83 0.52 -10.29
C GLU A 26 -48.81 -0.58 -9.96
N THR A 27 -49.10 -1.80 -10.40
CA THR A 27 -48.19 -2.95 -10.36
C THR A 27 -47.74 -3.26 -11.78
N VAL A 28 -46.43 -3.23 -12.02
CA VAL A 28 -45.84 -3.63 -13.31
C VAL A 28 -44.98 -4.87 -13.15
N GLU A 29 -44.91 -5.67 -14.21
CA GLU A 29 -43.97 -6.78 -14.30
C GLU A 29 -42.73 -6.32 -15.06
N VAL A 30 -41.61 -6.28 -14.37
CA VAL A 30 -40.32 -5.83 -14.91
C VAL A 30 -39.22 -6.79 -14.50
N GLU A 31 -38.11 -6.76 -15.21
CA GLU A 31 -36.87 -7.41 -14.79
C GLU A 31 -35.94 -6.34 -14.26
N ILE A 32 -35.32 -6.58 -13.10
CA ILE A 32 -34.41 -5.63 -12.46
C ILE A 32 -33.16 -6.38 -12.05
N PHE A 33 -32.01 -5.77 -12.28
CA PHE A 33 -30.74 -6.36 -11.89
C PHE A 33 -30.50 -6.30 -10.38
N ASP A 34 -29.80 -7.30 -9.85
CA ASP A 34 -29.48 -7.41 -8.42
C ASP A 34 -28.68 -6.22 -7.88
N ARG A 35 -27.92 -5.51 -8.73
CA ARG A 35 -27.22 -4.28 -8.31
C ARG A 35 -28.16 -3.17 -7.84
N GLU A 36 -29.39 -3.12 -8.36
CA GLU A 36 -30.38 -2.10 -8.00
C GLU A 36 -31.11 -2.44 -6.70
N LYS A 37 -30.99 -3.68 -6.20
CA LYS A 37 -31.68 -4.17 -5.00
C LYS A 37 -31.50 -3.23 -3.81
N ALA A 38 -30.26 -2.91 -3.48
CA ALA A 38 -29.93 -2.06 -2.34
C ALA A 38 -30.60 -0.69 -2.43
N HIS A 39 -30.65 -0.09 -3.63
CA HIS A 39 -31.27 1.22 -3.83
C HIS A 39 -32.79 1.16 -3.74
N ILE A 40 -33.41 0.14 -4.33
CA ILE A 40 -34.87 0.01 -4.34
C ILE A 40 -35.38 -0.31 -2.93
N GLU A 41 -34.75 -1.25 -2.22
CA GLU A 41 -35.11 -1.60 -0.85
C GLU A 41 -34.88 -0.43 0.12
N ALA A 42 -33.78 0.33 -0.04
CA ALA A 42 -33.52 1.51 0.80
C ALA A 42 -34.53 2.65 0.57
N SER A 43 -35.11 2.74 -0.64
CA SER A 43 -36.07 3.80 -0.97
C SER A 43 -37.42 3.66 -0.28
N ASN A 44 -37.84 2.42 0.04
CA ASN A 44 -39.20 2.09 0.50
C ASN A 44 -40.31 2.66 -0.39
N TRP A 45 -40.04 2.91 -1.68
CA TRP A 45 -41.03 3.43 -2.62
C TRP A 45 -41.88 2.36 -3.28
N PHE A 46 -41.42 1.11 -3.23
CA PHE A 46 -42.02 0.01 -3.96
C PHE A 46 -42.22 -1.22 -3.09
N GLU A 47 -43.33 -1.91 -3.30
CA GLU A 47 -43.50 -3.29 -2.87
C GLU A 47 -43.03 -4.20 -3.99
N ILE A 48 -42.20 -5.18 -3.64
CA ILE A 48 -41.51 -6.04 -4.59
C ILE A 48 -41.90 -7.49 -4.33
N ASP A 49 -42.40 -8.16 -5.35
CA ASP A 49 -42.69 -9.58 -5.33
C ASP A 49 -41.92 -10.30 -6.45
N GLY A 50 -40.98 -11.15 -6.06
CA GLY A 50 -40.13 -11.92 -6.96
C GLY A 50 -38.63 -11.76 -6.67
N LYS A 51 -37.82 -12.33 -7.57
CA LYS A 51 -36.36 -12.32 -7.47
C LYS A 51 -35.75 -11.32 -8.46
N TYR A 52 -34.67 -10.68 -8.02
CA TYR A 52 -33.82 -9.89 -8.90
C TYR A 52 -33.12 -10.79 -9.91
N THR A 53 -32.85 -10.23 -11.08
CA THR A 53 -32.07 -10.87 -12.14
C THR A 53 -30.59 -10.68 -11.82
N GLU A 54 -29.80 -11.75 -11.94
CA GLU A 54 -28.35 -11.64 -11.79
C GLU A 54 -27.81 -10.58 -12.76
N ASN A 55 -26.86 -9.77 -12.28
CA ASN A 55 -26.18 -8.85 -13.17
C ASN A 55 -25.50 -9.67 -14.27
N PRO A 56 -25.64 -9.32 -15.56
CA PRO A 56 -24.79 -9.90 -16.57
C PRO A 56 -23.37 -9.60 -16.12
N VAL A 57 -22.55 -10.65 -15.97
CA VAL A 57 -21.11 -10.48 -15.97
C VAL A 57 -20.86 -9.74 -17.26
N VAL A 58 -20.47 -8.47 -17.16
CA VAL A 58 -20.25 -7.64 -18.33
C VAL A 58 -19.13 -8.33 -19.09
N VAL A 59 -19.48 -9.15 -20.08
CA VAL A 59 -18.58 -9.47 -21.18
C VAL A 59 -18.54 -8.20 -22.02
N VAL A 60 -18.03 -7.12 -21.42
CA VAL A 60 -17.45 -6.01 -22.18
C VAL A 60 -16.45 -6.67 -23.11
N ALA A 61 -16.27 -6.14 -24.30
CA ALA A 61 -15.22 -6.55 -25.24
C ALA A 61 -13.81 -6.27 -24.64
N GLY A 62 -13.47 -6.99 -23.55
CA GLY A 62 -12.47 -6.65 -22.55
C GLY A 62 -12.61 -7.40 -21.20
N ALA A 63 -13.67 -8.18 -20.97
CA ALA A 63 -13.79 -9.03 -19.77
C ALA A 63 -12.67 -10.07 -19.59
N PRO A 64 -12.15 -10.77 -20.63
CA PRO A 64 -10.95 -11.57 -20.47
C PRO A 64 -9.75 -10.69 -20.08
N VAL A 65 -9.63 -9.48 -20.62
CA VAL A 65 -8.55 -8.52 -20.33
C VAL A 65 -8.62 -7.99 -18.90
N LEU A 66 -9.81 -7.75 -18.35
CA LEU A 66 -10.00 -7.30 -16.97
C LEU A 66 -9.72 -8.41 -15.95
N LYS A 67 -10.09 -9.65 -16.27
CA LYS A 67 -9.77 -10.81 -15.43
C LYS A 67 -8.27 -11.10 -15.46
N GLU A 68 -7.66 -11.09 -16.63
CA GLU A 68 -6.21 -11.25 -16.79
C GLU A 68 -5.43 -10.10 -16.12
N ALA A 69 -5.92 -8.85 -16.20
CA ALA A 69 -5.35 -7.72 -15.47
C ALA A 69 -5.51 -7.85 -13.95
N ALA A 70 -6.65 -8.34 -13.46
CA ALA A 70 -6.88 -8.57 -12.04
C ALA A 70 -6.01 -9.71 -11.49
N ASP A 71 -5.91 -10.82 -12.23
CA ASP A 71 -5.10 -11.98 -11.85
C ASP A 71 -3.59 -11.62 -11.87
N ASN A 72 -3.15 -10.82 -12.84
CA ASN A 72 -1.78 -10.30 -12.92
C ASN A 72 -1.49 -9.26 -11.81
N THR A 73 -2.47 -8.42 -11.46
CA THR A 73 -2.33 -7.47 -10.34
C THR A 73 -2.25 -8.18 -8.99
N GLY A 74 -3.06 -9.22 -8.75
CA GLY A 74 -2.99 -10.02 -7.54
C GLY A 74 -1.62 -10.68 -7.37
N SER A 75 -1.11 -11.28 -8.44
CA SER A 75 0.22 -11.91 -8.47
C SER A 75 1.35 -10.92 -8.21
N GLU A 76 1.26 -9.71 -8.77
CA GLU A 76 2.28 -8.67 -8.56
C GLU A 76 2.23 -8.08 -7.15
N LEU A 77 1.05 -7.93 -6.55
CA LEU A 77 0.91 -7.50 -5.16
C LEU A 77 1.52 -8.50 -4.18
N GLU A 78 1.28 -9.80 -4.37
CA GLU A 78 1.89 -10.85 -3.54
C GLU A 78 3.41 -10.84 -3.68
N ARG A 79 3.93 -10.67 -4.91
CA ARG A 79 5.36 -10.55 -5.16
C ARG A 79 5.97 -9.31 -4.50
N LEU A 80 5.30 -8.15 -4.58
CA LEU A 80 5.75 -6.91 -3.94
C LEU A 80 5.74 -7.03 -2.42
N GLN A 81 4.73 -7.68 -1.83
CA GLN A 81 4.67 -7.95 -0.40
C GLN A 81 5.83 -8.86 0.05
N ALA A 82 6.14 -9.91 -0.72
CA ALA A 82 7.29 -10.76 -0.43
C ALA A 82 8.62 -10.00 -0.49
N LEU A 83 8.82 -9.16 -1.52
CA LEU A 83 10.01 -8.33 -1.65
C LEU A 83 10.16 -7.32 -0.50
N LEU A 84 9.05 -6.73 -0.04
CA LEU A 84 9.07 -5.83 1.11
C LEU A 84 9.45 -6.57 2.40
N ALA A 85 8.90 -7.75 2.63
CA ALA A 85 9.24 -8.58 3.79
C ALA A 85 10.73 -8.97 3.79
N ASP A 86 11.30 -9.33 2.64
CA ASP A 86 12.72 -9.63 2.50
C ASP A 86 13.59 -8.39 2.77
N ARG A 87 13.19 -7.22 2.25
CA ARG A 87 13.90 -5.95 2.48
C ARG A 87 13.84 -5.50 3.94
N ASP A 88 12.71 -5.70 4.61
CA ASP A 88 12.57 -5.41 6.04
C ASP A 88 13.44 -6.34 6.89
N ALA A 89 13.55 -7.62 6.51
CA ALA A 89 14.46 -8.56 7.16
C ALA A 89 15.93 -8.18 6.95
N GLU A 90 16.31 -7.71 5.75
CA GLU A 90 17.65 -7.18 5.50
C GLU A 90 17.92 -5.88 6.28
N LEU A 91 16.95 -4.98 6.38
CA LEU A 91 17.07 -3.77 7.19
C LEU A 91 17.21 -4.10 8.67
N ALA A 92 16.48 -5.10 9.18
CA ALA A 92 16.62 -5.56 10.57
C ALA A 92 18.01 -6.13 10.83
N LYS A 93 18.57 -6.93 9.90
CA LYS A 93 19.95 -7.45 10.00
C LYS A 93 20.99 -6.33 9.95
N LEU A 94 20.83 -5.35 9.06
CA LEU A 94 21.74 -4.21 8.95
C LEU A 94 21.67 -3.32 10.21
N LYS A 95 20.49 -3.13 10.79
CA LYS A 95 20.33 -2.42 12.06
C LYS A 95 20.97 -3.20 13.23
N ALA A 96 20.77 -4.51 13.30
CA ALA A 96 21.43 -5.34 14.31
C ALA A 96 22.96 -5.34 14.16
N GLN A 97 23.49 -5.32 12.93
CA GLN A 97 24.93 -5.12 12.67
C GLN A 97 25.44 -3.73 13.02
N GLN A 98 24.56 -2.72 13.09
CA GLN A 98 24.91 -1.40 13.59
C GLN A 98 24.92 -1.31 15.13
N GLU A 99 24.28 -2.25 15.82
CA GLU A 99 24.21 -2.37 17.29
C GLU A 99 25.32 -3.27 17.89
N GLU A 100 26.17 -3.90 17.07
CA GLU A 100 27.43 -4.46 17.57
C GLU A 100 28.26 -3.38 18.28
N PRO A 101 29.04 -3.75 19.32
CA PRO A 101 29.72 -2.80 20.19
C PRO A 101 30.45 -1.73 19.36
N PRO A 102 30.24 -0.44 19.66
CA PRO A 102 30.77 0.64 18.85
C PRO A 102 32.28 0.48 18.73
N LYS A 103 32.76 0.34 17.48
CA LYS A 103 34.20 0.29 17.18
C LYS A 103 34.88 1.42 17.91
N THR A 104 35.93 1.10 18.65
CA THR A 104 36.72 2.09 19.39
C THR A 104 37.42 3.04 18.42
N ALA A 105 37.80 4.23 18.90
CA ALA A 105 38.53 5.19 18.08
C ALA A 105 39.81 4.58 17.46
N ALA A 106 40.50 3.70 18.18
CA ALA A 106 41.66 2.97 17.69
C ALA A 106 41.34 2.06 16.50
N GLU A 107 40.25 1.30 16.54
CA GLU A 107 39.82 0.43 15.45
C GLU A 107 39.38 1.22 14.21
N VAL A 108 38.74 2.37 14.41
CA VAL A 108 38.36 3.27 13.31
C VAL A 108 39.59 3.93 12.68
N ILE A 109 40.64 4.24 13.45
CA ILE A 109 41.94 4.71 12.94
C ILE A 109 42.62 3.61 12.11
N GLU A 110 42.61 2.35 12.55
CA GLU A 110 43.16 1.24 11.78
C GLU A 110 42.40 0.99 10.46
N MET A 111 41.06 1.17 10.45
CA MET A 111 40.27 1.16 9.21
C MET A 111 40.70 2.22 8.19
N ALA A 112 41.27 3.35 8.64
CA ALA A 112 41.77 4.39 7.75
C ALA A 112 43.09 3.99 7.05
N LYS A 113 43.85 3.08 7.66
CA LYS A 113 45.14 2.60 7.18
C LYS A 113 45.00 1.42 6.21
N ASP A 114 43.87 0.70 6.25
CA ASP A 114 43.56 -0.39 5.34
C ASP A 114 43.23 0.16 3.93
N PRO A 115 44.01 -0.19 2.88
CA PRO A 115 43.76 0.24 1.51
C PRO A 115 42.46 -0.34 0.92
N ASN A 116 41.89 -1.40 1.52
CA ASN A 116 40.64 -2.01 1.08
C ASN A 116 39.40 -1.29 1.63
N VAL A 117 39.56 -0.39 2.60
CA VAL A 117 38.44 0.36 3.19
C VAL A 117 38.18 1.64 2.41
N GLN A 118 36.95 1.78 1.90
CA GLN A 118 36.54 3.02 1.25
C GLN A 118 36.41 4.17 2.25
N PHE A 119 36.83 5.37 1.84
CA PHE A 119 36.79 6.56 2.68
C PHE A 119 35.40 6.85 3.27
N MET A 120 34.32 6.60 2.53
CA MET A 120 32.95 6.79 3.05
C MET A 120 32.59 5.83 4.20
N SER A 121 33.10 4.59 4.17
CA SER A 121 32.91 3.63 5.26
C SER A 121 33.68 4.03 6.52
N PHE A 122 34.93 4.49 6.35
CA PHE A 122 35.72 5.08 7.43
C PHE A 122 35.04 6.32 8.01
N LYS A 123 34.60 7.26 7.15
CA LYS A 123 33.90 8.48 7.56
C LYS A 123 32.61 8.18 8.31
N ALA A 124 31.83 7.20 7.88
CA ALA A 124 30.61 6.79 8.57
C ALA A 124 30.90 6.19 9.96
N ALA A 125 31.96 5.39 10.09
CA ALA A 125 32.41 4.86 11.38
C ALA A 125 32.91 5.98 12.31
N ALA A 126 33.68 6.94 11.78
CA ALA A 126 34.12 8.11 12.52
C ALA A 126 32.95 9.00 12.95
N ALA A 127 31.93 9.16 12.10
CA ALA A 127 30.73 9.92 12.41
C ALA A 127 29.91 9.34 13.56
N LYS A 128 29.96 8.03 13.78
CA LYS A 128 29.35 7.40 14.95
C LYS A 128 30.06 7.75 16.26
N LEU A 129 31.36 8.10 16.22
CA LEU A 129 32.16 8.45 17.39
C LEU A 129 32.23 9.96 17.65
N LEU A 130 32.40 10.75 16.59
CA LEU A 130 32.57 12.20 16.63
C LEU A 130 31.24 12.96 16.50
N GLY A 131 30.16 12.28 16.09
CA GLY A 131 28.84 12.87 15.87
C GLY A 131 28.87 14.00 14.84
N ASP A 132 28.15 15.08 15.12
CA ASP A 132 28.02 16.25 14.23
C ASP A 132 29.33 17.02 14.02
N LYS A 133 30.38 16.74 14.81
CA LYS A 133 31.69 17.39 14.69
C LYS A 133 32.62 16.72 13.67
N THR A 134 32.13 15.73 12.94
CA THR A 134 32.95 14.94 12.00
C THR A 134 33.40 15.78 10.82
N PRO A 135 34.72 15.97 10.62
CA PRO A 135 35.25 16.75 9.50
C PRO A 135 34.99 16.08 8.13
N ALA A 136 35.18 16.85 7.05
CA ALA A 136 34.98 16.34 5.70
C ALA A 136 36.22 15.61 5.14
N LYS A 137 37.42 15.93 5.62
CA LYS A 137 38.70 15.40 5.10
C LYS A 137 39.25 14.27 5.96
N LYS A 138 39.93 13.32 5.32
CA LYS A 138 40.52 12.13 5.97
C LYS A 138 41.49 12.48 7.10
N ASP A 139 42.42 13.40 6.83
CA ASP A 139 43.46 13.78 7.80
C ASP A 139 42.86 14.50 9.02
N GLU A 140 41.83 15.32 8.81
CA GLU A 140 41.10 16.02 9.87
C GLU A 140 40.29 15.03 10.74
N ILE A 141 39.68 14.01 10.12
CA ILE A 141 38.98 12.94 10.87
C ILE A 141 39.96 12.12 11.70
N LEU A 142 41.15 11.79 11.16
CA LEU A 142 42.20 11.05 11.88
C LEU A 142 42.67 11.80 13.13
N LEU A 143 42.96 13.09 13.01
CA LEU A 143 43.33 13.94 14.15
C LEU A 143 42.22 14.00 15.21
N ALA A 144 40.96 14.14 14.80
CA ALA A 144 39.83 14.18 15.72
C ALA A 144 39.63 12.84 16.46
N LEU A 145 39.84 11.70 15.77
CA LEU A 145 39.80 10.38 16.39
C LEU A 145 40.99 10.13 17.33
N GLU A 146 42.19 10.59 16.98
CA GLU A 146 43.37 10.52 17.87
C GLU A 146 43.19 11.38 19.13
N GLU A 147 42.61 12.57 18.99
CA GLU A 147 42.27 13.42 20.14
C GLU A 147 41.20 12.74 21.04
N LEU A 148 40.20 12.09 20.45
CA LEU A 148 39.18 11.35 21.19
C LEU A 148 39.76 10.09 21.86
N ALA A 149 40.73 9.42 21.23
CA ALA A 149 41.42 8.26 21.80
C ALA A 149 42.35 8.64 22.97
N THR A 150 42.88 9.87 22.99
CA THR A 150 43.78 10.38 24.03
C THR A 150 43.06 11.13 25.16
N LYS A 151 41.76 11.45 25.00
CA LYS A 151 40.90 12.07 26.02
C LYS A 151 39.63 11.23 26.27
N PRO A 152 39.69 10.17 27.11
CA PRO A 152 38.50 9.43 27.47
C PRO A 152 37.72 10.21 28.55
N GLY A 153 36.79 11.07 28.13
CA GLY A 153 35.79 11.68 29.01
C GLY A 153 35.81 13.21 29.06
N ALA A 154 34.88 13.82 28.33
CA ALA A 154 34.28 15.11 28.64
C ALA A 154 32.76 15.00 28.40
#